data_AF-A0A945W5R9-F1
#
_entry.id   AF-A0A945W5R9-F1
#
_cell.length_a   1.000
_cell.length_b   1.000
_cell.length_c   1.000
_cell.angle_alpha   90.00
_cell.angle_beta   90.00
_cell.angle_gamma   90.00
#
_symmetry.space_group_name_H-M   'P 1'
#
loop_
_entity.id
_entity.type
_entity.pdbx_description
1 polymer ?
#
loop_
_entity_poly.entity_id
_entity_poly.type
_entity_poly.pdbx_seq_one_letter_code
_entity_poly.pdbx_strand_id
1 'polypeptide(L)'
;KVCNVYNGSEAIKLLKKNSYDLLLCDLVMPDVNGRDIVNSIKTMKKRPKVGLITGWKYKIEDAEKEGLKIDFIVKKPFNLSRLRRDINDLWI
;
A
#
# COMPACT_ATOMS: atom_id res chain seq x y z
N LYS A 1 -1.61 -3.57 16.10
CA LYS A 1 -0.19 -3.11 16.30
C LYS A 1 0.26 -2.44 15.01
N VAL A 2 1.00 -1.34 15.07
CA VAL A 2 1.51 -0.62 13.89
C VAL A 2 3.03 -0.81 13.80
N CYS A 3 3.54 -0.96 12.58
CA CYS A 3 4.97 -1.02 12.29
C CYS A 3 5.26 -0.09 11.13
N ASN A 4 6.25 0.79 11.29
CA ASN A 4 6.65 1.77 10.30
C ASN A 4 8.06 1.44 9.81
N VAL A 5 8.30 1.62 8.51
CA VAL A 5 9.60 1.48 7.85
C VAL A 5 9.76 2.60 6.85
N TYR A 6 11.02 3.01 6.61
CA TYR A 6 11.33 4.17 5.77
C TYR A 6 11.90 3.77 4.40
N ASN A 7 12.09 2.47 4.14
CA ASN A 7 12.58 1.95 2.88
C ASN A 7 11.83 0.66 2.49
N GLY A 8 11.67 0.43 1.19
CA GLY A 8 10.90 -0.71 0.72
C GLY A 8 11.60 -2.06 0.91
N SER A 9 12.92 -2.10 0.97
CA SER A 9 13.66 -3.35 1.20
C SER A 9 13.33 -3.97 2.56
N GLU A 10 13.19 -3.13 3.59
CA GLU A 10 12.79 -3.51 4.93
C GLU A 10 11.31 -3.88 4.98
N ALA A 11 10.45 -3.12 4.29
CA ALA A 11 9.03 -3.46 4.15
C ALA A 11 8.84 -4.88 3.60
N ILE A 12 9.53 -5.23 2.50
CA ILE A 12 9.46 -6.56 1.89
C ILE A 12 9.96 -7.64 2.86
N LYS A 13 11.08 -7.40 3.56
CA LYS A 13 11.60 -8.34 4.57
C LYS A 13 10.58 -8.59 5.68
N LEU A 14 9.92 -7.54 6.17
CA LEU A 14 8.92 -7.65 7.23
C LEU A 14 7.64 -8.32 6.75
N LEU A 15 7.16 -8.00 5.55
CA LEU A 15 5.97 -8.58 4.91
C LEU A 15 6.14 -10.09 4.67
N LYS A 16 7.37 -10.55 4.40
CA LYS A 16 7.67 -12.00 4.27
C LYS A 16 7.73 -12.73 5.61
N LYS A 17 8.15 -12.05 6.68
CA LYS A 17 8.33 -12.65 8.02
C LYS A 17 7.10 -12.60 8.89
N ASN A 18 6.20 -11.64 8.66
CA ASN A 18 5.06 -11.37 9.51
C ASN A 18 3.78 -11.28 8.67
N SER A 19 2.64 -11.53 9.30
CA SER A 19 1.33 -11.26 8.71
C SER A 19 0.84 -9.88 9.09
N TYR A 20 0.32 -9.15 8.12
CA TYR A 20 -0.31 -7.86 8.30
C TYR A 20 -1.69 -7.87 7.67
N ASP A 21 -2.61 -7.08 8.23
CA ASP A 21 -3.96 -6.94 7.69
C ASP A 21 -4.05 -5.79 6.67
N LEU A 22 -3.23 -4.75 6.86
CA LEU A 22 -3.16 -3.56 6.00
C LEU A 22 -1.71 -3.13 5.77
N LEU A 23 -1.40 -2.81 4.51
CA LEU A 23 -0.20 -2.11 4.07
C LEU A 23 -0.61 -0.71 3.59
N LEU A 24 -0.08 0.34 4.21
CA LEU A 24 -0.11 1.70 3.69
C LEU A 24 1.29 2.02 3.16
N CYS A 25 1.39 2.40 1.89
CA CYS A 25 2.68 2.58 1.23
C CYS A 25 2.68 3.79 0.30
N ASP A 26 3.74 4.60 0.36
CA ASP A 26 3.95 5.67 -0.61
C ASP A 26 4.30 5.09 -1.99
N LEU A 27 3.65 5.59 -3.04
CA LEU A 27 3.93 5.16 -4.40
C LEU A 27 5.34 5.58 -4.84
N VAL A 28 5.80 6.76 -4.43
CA VAL A 28 7.07 7.34 -4.87
C VAL A 28 7.96 7.62 -3.65
N MET A 29 9.06 6.86 -3.51
CA MET A 29 10.11 7.09 -2.52
C MET A 29 11.48 7.09 -3.24
N PRO A 30 12.53 7.70 -2.66
CA PRO A 30 13.84 7.87 -3.31
C PRO A 30 14.53 6.56 -3.74
N ASP A 31 14.26 5.43 -3.08
CA ASP A 31 15.03 4.18 -3.28
C ASP A 31 14.20 2.94 -3.65
N VAL A 32 12.91 2.90 -3.31
CA VAL A 32 12.01 1.78 -3.65
C VAL A 32 10.66 2.32 -4.07
N ASN A 33 10.19 1.89 -5.24
CA ASN A 33 8.89 2.29 -5.76
C ASN A 33 7.82 1.49 -5.01
N GLY A 34 6.74 2.13 -4.56
CA GLY A 34 5.64 1.42 -3.88
C GLY A 34 5.09 0.25 -4.72
N ARG A 35 5.25 0.34 -6.04
CA ARG A 35 4.97 -0.74 -7.01
C ARG A 35 5.72 -2.03 -6.71
N ASP A 36 7.01 -1.95 -6.38
CA ASP A 36 7.85 -3.13 -6.12
C ASP A 36 7.38 -3.86 -4.87
N ILE A 37 6.97 -3.10 -3.85
CA ILE A 37 6.43 -3.65 -2.60
C ILE A 37 5.12 -4.38 -2.89
N VAL A 38 4.19 -3.73 -3.61
CA VAL A 38 2.90 -4.33 -3.97
C VAL A 38 3.09 -5.59 -4.84
N ASN A 39 4.02 -5.55 -5.78
CA ASN A 39 4.33 -6.70 -6.63
C ASN A 39 4.93 -7.86 -5.81
N SER A 40 5.80 -7.57 -4.84
CA SER A 40 6.45 -8.58 -4.00
C SER A 40 5.47 -9.41 -3.15
N ILE A 41 4.28 -8.85 -2.85
CA ILE A 41 3.25 -9.50 -2.05
C ILE A 41 2.10 -10.07 -2.88
N LYS A 42 2.13 -9.91 -4.21
CA LYS A 42 1.06 -10.32 -5.13
C LYS A 42 0.75 -11.83 -5.07
N THR A 43 1.77 -12.63 -4.78
CA THR A 43 1.68 -14.11 -4.71
C THR A 43 1.52 -14.64 -3.29
N MET A 44 1.45 -13.76 -2.28
CA MET A 44 1.26 -14.20 -0.89
C MET A 44 -0.12 -14.83 -0.70
N LYS A 45 -0.16 -16.03 -0.08
CA LYS A 45 -1.40 -16.73 0.27
C LYS A 45 -2.34 -15.86 1.12
N LYS A 46 -1.76 -15.12 2.07
CA LYS A 46 -2.47 -14.13 2.90
C LYS A 46 -1.85 -12.76 2.64
N ARG A 47 -2.27 -12.09 1.56
CA ARG A 47 -1.85 -10.71 1.27
C ARG A 47 -2.58 -9.73 2.22
N PRO A 48 -1.90 -8.69 2.73
CA PRO A 48 -2.60 -7.58 3.37
C PRO A 48 -3.48 -6.84 2.34
N LYS A 49 -4.49 -6.12 2.83
CA LYS A 49 -5.13 -5.04 2.07
C LYS A 49 -4.07 -3.97 1.78
N VAL A 50 -4.16 -3.30 0.63
CA VAL A 50 -3.13 -2.34 0.19
C VAL A 50 -3.77 -0.98 -0.10
N GLY A 51 -3.32 0.04 0.63
CA GLY A 51 -3.57 1.45 0.34
C GLY A 51 -2.33 2.13 -0.20
N LEU A 52 -2.37 2.60 -1.45
CA LEU A 52 -1.28 3.38 -2.03
C LEU A 52 -1.47 4.88 -1.79
N ILE A 53 -0.45 5.52 -1.24
CA ILE A 53 -0.43 6.96 -0.97
C ILE A 53 0.36 7.64 -2.09
N THR A 54 -0.18 8.72 -2.69
CA THR A 54 0.49 9.40 -3.81
C THR A 54 0.08 10.86 -3.93
N GLY A 55 1.04 11.73 -4.25
CA GLY A 55 0.79 13.14 -4.64
C GLY A 55 0.51 13.34 -6.13
N TRP A 56 0.62 12.29 -6.93
CA TRP A 56 0.51 12.36 -8.40
C TRP A 56 -0.90 12.03 -8.87
N LYS A 57 -1.22 12.35 -10.13
CA LYS A 57 -2.45 11.89 -10.79
C LYS A 57 -2.35 10.38 -11.12
N TYR A 58 -2.54 9.55 -10.11
CA TYR A 58 -2.54 8.09 -10.18
C TYR A 58 -3.83 7.49 -9.62
N LYS A 59 -4.52 6.63 -10.36
CA LYS A 59 -5.81 6.05 -9.98
C LYS A 59 -5.72 4.52 -9.89
N ILE A 60 -6.80 3.89 -9.40
CA ILE A 60 -6.84 2.43 -9.27
C ILE A 60 -6.72 1.79 -10.65
N GLU A 61 -7.34 2.39 -11.68
CA GLU A 61 -7.26 1.90 -13.05
C GLU A 61 -5.82 1.96 -13.60
N ASP A 62 -4.98 2.89 -13.13
CA ASP A 62 -3.57 2.94 -13.50
C ASP A 62 -2.81 1.77 -12.86
N ALA A 63 -3.09 1.47 -11.59
CA ALA A 63 -2.53 0.31 -10.89
C ALA A 63 -2.96 -1.02 -11.54
N GLU A 64 -4.22 -1.14 -11.96
CA GLU A 64 -4.73 -2.31 -12.66
C GLU A 64 -4.04 -2.53 -14.01
N LYS A 65 -3.83 -1.47 -14.80
CA LYS A 65 -3.05 -1.54 -16.05
C LYS A 65 -1.61 -1.96 -15.82
N GLU A 66 -1.03 -1.56 -14.70
CA GLU A 66 0.30 -2.00 -14.24
C GLU A 66 0.28 -3.42 -13.62
N GLY A 67 -0.89 -4.05 -13.51
CA GLY A 67 -1.05 -5.39 -12.94
C GLY A 67 -0.85 -5.46 -11.42
N LEU A 68 -0.94 -4.31 -10.73
CA LEU A 68 -0.81 -4.17 -9.29
C LEU A 68 -2.16 -4.41 -8.61
N LYS A 69 -2.16 -5.21 -7.55
CA LYS A 69 -3.36 -5.47 -6.75
C LYS A 69 -3.39 -4.54 -5.55
N ILE A 70 -4.19 -3.48 -5.65
CA ILE A 70 -4.43 -2.52 -4.58
C ILE A 70 -5.91 -2.47 -4.22
N ASP A 71 -6.20 -2.02 -3.01
CA ASP A 71 -7.57 -1.96 -2.48
C ASP A 71 -8.10 -0.51 -2.43
N PHE A 72 -7.23 0.50 -2.29
CA PHE A 72 -7.60 1.92 -2.36
C PHE A 72 -6.38 2.83 -2.61
N ILE A 73 -6.67 4.10 -2.94
CA ILE A 73 -5.66 5.15 -3.12
C ILE A 73 -5.93 6.33 -2.20
N VAL A 74 -4.86 6.81 -1.56
CA VAL A 74 -4.84 7.99 -0.72
C VAL A 74 -4.10 9.11 -1.45
N LYS A 75 -4.80 10.22 -1.73
CA LYS A 75 -4.20 11.38 -2.41
C LYS A 75 -3.53 12.33 -1.43
N LYS A 76 -2.28 12.72 -1.67
CA LYS A 76 -1.63 13.81 -0.95
C LYS A 76 -2.04 15.17 -1.57
N PRO A 77 -2.35 16.18 -0.74
CA PRO A 77 -2.55 16.11 0.71
C PRO A 77 -3.85 15.36 1.06
N PHE A 78 -3.84 14.56 2.13
CA PHE A 78 -5.02 13.81 2.61
C PHE A 78 -5.51 14.30 3.97
N ASN A 79 -6.81 14.09 4.21
CA ASN A 79 -7.44 14.28 5.50
C ASN A 79 -7.47 12.96 6.28
N LEU A 80 -7.08 12.98 7.56
CA LEU A 80 -7.05 11.78 8.40
C LEU A 80 -8.42 11.13 8.61
N SER A 81 -9.50 11.93 8.66
CA SER A 81 -10.86 11.41 8.79
C SER A 81 -11.30 10.66 7.53
N ARG A 82 -10.89 11.14 6.36
CA ARG A 82 -11.11 10.44 5.09
C ARG A 82 -10.32 9.14 5.04
N LEU A 83 -9.02 9.18 5.36
CA LEU A 83 -8.18 7.99 5.42
C LEU A 83 -8.76 6.94 6.38
N ARG A 84 -9.23 7.36 7.55
CA ARG A 84 -9.87 6.47 8.53
C ARG A 84 -11.13 5.81 7.96
N ARG A 85 -11.93 6.56 7.20
CA ARG A 85 -13.12 6.01 6.54
C ARG A 85 -12.73 4.98 5.48
N ASP A 86 -11.83 5.36 4.57
CA ASP A 86 -11.34 4.47 3.50
C ASP A 86 -10.76 3.16 4.06
N ILE A 87 -10.07 3.23 5.21
CA ILE A 87 -9.58 2.07 5.96
C ILE A 87 -10.78 1.26 6.48
N ASN A 88 -11.67 1.85 7.29
CA ASN A 88 -12.78 1.13 7.92
C ASN A 88 -13.67 0.39 6.90
N ASP A 89 -13.88 0.96 5.72
CA ASP A 89 -14.71 0.40 4.66
C ASP A 89 -14.15 -0.93 4.08
N LEU A 90 -12.90 -1.31 4.39
CA LEU A 90 -12.28 -2.57 3.93
C LEU A 90 -12.72 -3.82 4.69
N TRP A 91 -13.32 -3.67 5.88
CA TRP A 91 -13.70 -4.78 6.78
C TRP A 91 -15.19 -4.81 7.11
N ILE A 92 -15.99 -4.12 6.29
CA ILE A 92 -17.46 -4.18 6.34
C ILE A 92 -17.93 -5.46 5.63
#